data_AF-A0A358MP15-F1
#
_entry.id   AF-A0A358MP15-F1
#
_cell.length_a   1.000
_cell.length_b   1.000
_cell.length_c   1.000
_cell.angle_alpha   90.00
_cell.angle_beta   90.00
_cell.angle_gamma   90.00
#
_symmetry.space_group_name_H-M   'P 1'
#
loop_
_entity.id
_entity.type
_entity.pdbx_description
1 polymer ?
#
loop_
_entity_poly.entity_id
_entity_poly.type
_entity_poly.pdbx_seq_one_letter_code
_entity_poly.pdbx_strand_id
1 'polypeptide(L)'
;MRRSFLFNYLAYATTLWIKKFIRNLLKINGHITKSVNSSVYQLKYAKAESLKLLPKLYYDSKVVCLSRKLLKINKALGIIGKKIK
;
A
#
# COMPACT_ATOMS: atom_id res chain seq x y z
N MET A 1 9.73 -12.91 9.64
CA MET A 1 10.12 -12.04 8.50
C MET A 1 8.90 -11.23 8.00
N ARG A 2 8.73 -9.96 8.45
CA ARG A 2 7.57 -9.11 8.08
C ARG A 2 7.86 -8.31 6.79
N ARG A 3 7.46 -8.83 5.62
CA ARG A 3 7.53 -8.06 4.36
C ARG A 3 6.35 -7.07 4.31
N SER A 4 6.65 -5.77 4.27
CA SER A 4 5.68 -4.67 4.18
C SER A 4 5.61 -4.10 2.76
N PHE A 5 4.43 -3.64 2.32
CA PHE A 5 4.26 -2.93 1.06
C PHE A 5 4.59 -1.44 1.23
N LEU A 6 5.45 -0.90 0.34
CA LEU A 6 5.98 0.47 0.44
C LEU A 6 5.31 1.41 -0.59
N PHE A 7 4.88 2.59 -0.11
CA PHE A 7 4.54 3.76 -0.91
C PHE A 7 5.33 4.97 -0.36
N ASN A 8 6.06 5.67 -1.23
CA ASN A 8 6.93 6.81 -0.90
C ASN A 8 6.22 8.14 -1.22
N TYR A 9 6.21 9.09 -0.29
CA TYR A 9 5.60 10.42 -0.45
C TYR A 9 6.52 11.54 0.07
N LEU A 10 6.51 12.71 -0.58
CA LEU A 10 7.42 13.83 -0.31
C LEU A 10 7.03 14.69 0.90
N ALA A 11 5.73 14.79 1.24
CA ALA A 11 5.23 15.65 2.32
C ALA A 11 4.50 14.85 3.41
N TYR A 12 4.82 15.15 4.69
CA TYR A 12 4.19 14.51 5.85
C TYR A 12 2.67 14.75 5.88
N ALA A 13 2.23 15.98 5.60
CA ALA A 13 0.82 16.36 5.61
C ALA A 13 -0.01 15.52 4.60
N THR A 14 0.48 15.36 3.38
CA THR A 14 -0.17 14.53 2.35
C THR A 14 -0.22 13.06 2.77
N THR A 15 0.88 12.54 3.32
CA THR A 15 0.94 11.15 3.81
C THR A 15 -0.04 10.91 4.95
N LEU A 16 -0.15 11.87 5.87
CA LEU A 16 -1.08 11.84 6.98
C LEU A 16 -2.54 11.93 6.50
N TRP A 17 -2.82 12.77 5.51
CA TRP A 17 -4.14 12.86 4.89
C TRP A 17 -4.55 11.54 4.23
N ILE A 18 -3.66 10.93 3.44
CA ILE A 18 -3.90 9.61 2.82
C ILE A 18 -4.14 8.54 3.89
N LYS A 19 -3.35 8.53 4.96
CA LYS A 19 -3.55 7.59 6.08
C LYS A 19 -4.93 7.77 6.72
N LYS A 20 -5.35 9.01 7.00
CA LYS A 20 -6.67 9.31 7.60
C LYS A 20 -7.80 8.89 6.66
N PHE A 21 -7.67 9.17 5.37
CA PHE A 21 -8.65 8.79 4.35
C PHE A 21 -8.83 7.26 4.28
N ILE A 22 -7.73 6.51 4.17
CA ILE A 22 -7.76 5.04 4.14
C ILE A 22 -8.33 4.48 5.46
N ARG A 23 -7.96 5.06 6.60
CA ARG A 23 -8.50 4.66 7.91
C ARG A 23 -10.02 4.86 7.98
N ASN A 24 -10.53 5.96 7.43
CA ASN A 24 -11.97 6.22 7.43
C ASN A 24 -12.74 5.23 6.55
N LEU A 25 -12.21 4.92 5.36
CA LEU A 25 -12.85 4.01 4.41
C LEU A 25 -12.76 2.54 4.80
N LEU A 26 -11.61 2.07 5.29
CA LEU A 26 -11.33 0.65 5.47
C LEU A 26 -11.11 0.24 6.93
N LYS A 27 -11.13 1.20 7.87
CA LYS A 27 -10.91 0.98 9.30
C LYS A 27 -9.59 0.24 9.60
N ILE A 28 -8.58 0.43 8.75
CA ILE A 28 -7.21 -0.09 8.93
C ILE A 28 -6.26 1.03 9.36
N ASN A 29 -5.19 0.69 10.08
CA ASN A 29 -4.25 1.67 10.63
C ASN A 29 -2.84 1.49 10.07
N GLY A 30 -2.45 2.39 9.16
CA GLY A 30 -1.09 2.41 8.61
C GLY A 30 -0.07 3.05 9.56
N HIS A 31 1.18 2.63 9.46
CA HIS A 31 2.31 3.23 10.15
C HIS A 31 3.08 4.16 9.20
N ILE A 32 3.35 5.39 9.64
CA ILE A 32 4.16 6.36 8.88
C ILE A 32 5.57 6.32 9.43
N THR A 33 6.55 6.04 8.57
CA THR A 33 7.98 6.09 8.91
C THR A 33 8.69 7.12 8.05
N LYS A 34 9.56 7.93 8.65
CA LYS A 34 10.48 8.81 7.92
C LYS A 34 11.76 8.03 7.59
N SER A 35 12.28 8.19 6.38
CA SER A 35 13.60 7.66 6.05
C SER A 35 14.68 8.46 6.78
N VAL A 36 15.75 7.79 7.24
CA VAL A 36 16.89 8.45 7.90
C VAL A 36 17.66 9.31 6.90
N ASN A 37 17.83 8.81 5.68
CA ASN A 37 18.71 9.41 4.66
C ASN A 37 17.94 10.21 3.60
N SER A 38 16.62 10.36 3.72
CA SER A 38 15.83 11.12 2.75
C SER A 38 14.67 11.87 3.41
N SER A 39 14.22 12.94 2.78
CA SER A 39 13.05 13.73 3.18
C SER A 39 11.71 13.02 2.96
N VAL A 40 11.73 11.74 2.57
CA VAL A 40 10.56 10.97 2.17
C VAL A 40 9.90 10.30 3.38
N TYR A 41 8.57 10.39 3.41
CA TYR A 41 7.71 9.67 4.33
C TYR A 41 7.12 8.43 3.65
N GLN A 42 7.09 7.33 4.38
CA GLN A 42 6.58 6.05 3.91
C GLN A 42 5.35 5.68 4.70
N LEU A 43 4.26 5.35 4.00
CA LEU A 43 3.06 4.78 4.61
C LEU A 43 3.09 3.26 4.42
N LYS A 44 3.16 2.53 5.53
CA LYS A 44 3.25 1.07 5.58
C LYS A 44 2.02 0.48 6.22
N TYR A 45 1.52 -0.62 5.66
CA TYR A 45 0.45 -1.40 6.24
C TYR A 45 0.96 -2.78 6.63
N ALA A 46 0.36 -3.36 7.67
CA ALA A 46 0.62 -4.74 8.03
C ALA A 46 0.19 -5.67 6.88
N LYS A 47 0.75 -6.89 6.82
CA LYS A 47 0.43 -7.85 5.76
C LYS A 47 -1.08 -8.11 5.66
N ALA A 48 -1.75 -8.32 6.80
CA ALA A 48 -3.18 -8.58 6.85
C ALA A 48 -4.02 -7.38 6.37
N GLU A 49 -3.67 -6.16 6.77
CA GLU A 49 -4.36 -4.93 6.33
C GLU A 49 -4.12 -4.65 4.85
N SER A 50 -2.91 -4.95 4.35
CA SER A 50 -2.57 -4.80 2.93
C SER A 50 -3.48 -5.64 2.05
N LEU A 51 -3.88 -6.84 2.50
CA LEU A 51 -4.83 -7.69 1.77
C LEU A 51 -6.23 -7.09 1.68
N LYS A 52 -6.61 -6.22 2.62
CA LYS A 52 -7.88 -5.48 2.56
C LYS A 52 -7.78 -4.26 1.63
N LEU A 53 -6.62 -3.61 1.60
CA LEU A 53 -6.37 -2.40 0.82
C LEU A 53 -6.18 -2.68 -0.68
N LEU A 54 -5.43 -3.72 -1.03
CA LEU A 54 -5.04 -4.01 -2.42
C LEU A 54 -6.23 -4.17 -3.40
N PRO A 55 -7.31 -4.91 -3.07
CA PRO A 55 -8.47 -5.03 -3.97
C PRO A 55 -9.22 -3.72 -4.22
N LYS A 56 -9.05 -2.73 -3.33
CA LYS A 56 -9.68 -1.41 -3.47
C LYS A 56 -8.82 -0.45 -4.30
N LEU A 57 -7.49 -0.63 -4.27
CA LEU A 57 -6.56 0.12 -5.09
C LEU A 57 -6.58 -0.35 -6.56
N TYR A 58 -6.73 -1.65 -6.77
CA TYR A 58 -6.71 -2.30 -8.08
C TYR A 58 -8.06 -2.97 -8.30
N TYR A 59 -9.12 -2.16 -8.35
CA TYR A 59 -10.50 -2.64 -8.44
C TYR A 59 -10.90 -3.06 -9.87
N ASP A 60 -10.19 -2.54 -10.88
CA ASP A 60 -10.40 -2.80 -12.30
C ASP A 60 -9.03 -2.92 -13.00
N SER A 61 -8.95 -3.73 -14.05
CA SER A 61 -7.77 -3.88 -14.91
C SER A 61 -7.47 -2.61 -15.72
N LYS A 62 -8.43 -1.70 -15.86
CA LYS A 62 -8.30 -0.40 -16.53
C LYS A 62 -7.71 0.69 -15.63
N VAL A 63 -7.51 0.44 -14.33
CA VAL A 63 -6.92 1.44 -13.43
C VAL A 63 -5.47 1.72 -13.84
N VAL A 64 -5.15 3.01 -14.02
CA VAL A 64 -3.78 3.45 -14.31
C VAL A 64 -2.86 3.02 -13.18
N CYS A 65 -2.00 2.05 -13.45
CA CYS A 65 -1.03 1.57 -12.49
C CYS A 65 0.28 1.20 -13.18
N LEU A 66 1.37 1.27 -12.42
CA LEU A 66 2.67 0.84 -12.91
C LEU A 66 2.68 -0.68 -13.05
N SER A 67 2.79 -1.19 -14.28
CA SER A 67 2.73 -2.64 -14.59
C SER A 67 3.71 -3.47 -13.76
N ARG A 68 4.93 -2.94 -13.53
CA ARG A 68 5.94 -3.59 -12.67
C ARG A 68 5.47 -3.75 -11.22
N LYS A 69 4.72 -2.77 -10.69
CA LYS A 69 4.21 -2.80 -9.33
C LYS A 69 3.08 -3.82 -9.21
N LEU A 70 2.15 -3.83 -10.17
CA LEU A 70 1.08 -4.82 -10.26
C LEU A 70 1.62 -6.25 -10.31
N LEU A 71 2.62 -6.49 -11.16
CA LEU A 71 3.26 -7.81 -11.29
C LEU A 71 3.87 -8.31 -9.97
N LYS A 72 4.56 -7.43 -9.22
CA LYS A 72 5.11 -7.79 -7.89
C LYS A 72 4.02 -8.13 -6.89
N ILE A 73 2.89 -7.42 -6.92
CA ILE A 73 1.75 -7.69 -6.03
C ILE A 73 1.13 -9.04 -6.38
N ASN A 74 0.85 -9.29 -7.66
CA ASN A 74 0.26 -10.56 -8.10
C ASN A 74 1.16 -11.77 -7.77
N LYS A 75 2.48 -11.64 -7.94
CA LYS A 75 3.43 -12.68 -7.51
C LYS A 75 3.35 -12.93 -6.00
N ALA A 76 3.33 -11.87 -5.20
CA ALA A 76 3.24 -11.99 -3.74
C ALA A 76 1.92 -12.60 -3.26
N LEU A 77 0.81 -12.31 -3.95
CA LEU A 77 -0.50 -12.88 -3.66
C LEU A 77 -0.61 -14.33 -4.14
N GLY A 78 0.02 -14.68 -5.26
CA GLY A 78 0.07 -16.05 -5.78
C GLY A 78 0.68 -17.04 -4.79
N ILE A 79 1.68 -16.61 -4.00
CA ILE A 79 2.28 -17.43 -2.91
C ILE A 79 1.24 -17.86 -1.87
N ILE A 80 0.18 -17.07 -1.66
CA ILE A 80 -0.89 -17.36 -0.70
C ILE A 80 -2.20 -17.75 -1.39
N GLY A 81 -2.16 -18.15 -2.67
CA GLY A 81 -3.32 -18.56 -3.45
C GLY A 81 -4.34 -17.44 -3.74
N LYS A 82 -3.92 -16.17 -3.68
CA LYS A 82 -4.79 -15.01 -3.98
C LYS A 82 -4.40 -14.35 -5.29
N LYS A 83 -5.36 -13.67 -5.92
CA LYS A 83 -5.16 -12.86 -7.13
C LYS A 83 -6.00 -11.59 -7.04
N ILE A 84 -5.54 -10.52 -7.68
CA ILE A 84 -6.35 -9.32 -7.90
C ILE A 84 -7.07 -9.44 -9.24
N LYS A 85 -8.28 -8.88 -9.34
CA LYS A 85 -9.12 -8.91 -10.54
C LYS A 85 -8.46 -8.23 -11.72
#